data_AF-A0A0D2MNQ0-F1
#
_entry.id   AF-A0A0D2MNQ0-F1
#
_cell.length_a   1.000
_cell.length_b   1.000
_cell.length_c   1.000
_cell.angle_alpha   90.00
_cell.angle_beta   90.00
_cell.angle_gamma   90.00
#
_symmetry.space_group_name_H-M   'P 1'
#
loop_
_entity.id
_entity.type
_entity.pdbx_description
1 polymer ?
#
loop_
_entity_poly.entity_id
_entity_poly.type
_entity_poly.pdbx_seq_one_letter_code
_entity_poly.pdbx_strand_id
1 'polypeptide(L)'
;MPPGPLPDALQLTFPMTTPDSAVFPTHIIAVPPTGARRRHALFAVHADWVQLHCATPPPLPPAPFIELGYRSAALPVVVCALPSPETFHALRTFLYNKDVDEVSDYLTPLNRMWATSFRLADMQAAMIHGVWRNACFLGMIEPEIYKAISEAWKEVYAVRQDFIRRGSG
;
A
#
# COMPACT_ATOMS: atom_id res chain seq x y z
N MET A 1 -26.60 -5.32 -12.18
CA MET A 1 -26.04 -4.00 -12.57
C MET A 1 -24.53 -4.15 -12.72
N PRO A 2 -23.93 -3.78 -13.86
CA PRO A 2 -22.48 -3.59 -13.92
C PRO A 2 -22.08 -2.47 -12.93
N PRO A 3 -20.88 -2.52 -12.32
CA PRO A 3 -20.41 -1.41 -11.50
C PRO A 3 -20.35 -0.16 -12.39
N GLY A 4 -20.95 0.94 -11.92
CA GLY A 4 -20.85 2.24 -12.60
C GLY A 4 -19.40 2.72 -12.67
N PRO A 5 -19.11 3.72 -13.52
CA PRO A 5 -17.79 4.34 -13.57
C PRO A 5 -17.42 4.92 -12.19
N LEU A 6 -16.12 4.97 -11.88
CA LEU A 6 -15.68 5.68 -10.68
C LEU A 6 -16.03 7.16 -10.80
N PRO A 7 -16.46 7.80 -9.71
CA PRO A 7 -16.66 9.25 -9.69
C PRO A 7 -15.30 9.96 -9.73
N ASP A 8 -15.26 11.14 -10.33
CA ASP A 8 -14.05 11.97 -10.40
C ASP A 8 -13.71 12.62 -9.04
N ALA A 9 -14.70 12.73 -8.15
CA ALA A 9 -14.52 13.24 -6.79
C ALA A 9 -15.44 12.52 -5.79
N LEU A 10 -14.99 12.41 -4.54
CA LEU A 10 -15.77 11.87 -3.43
C LEU A 10 -15.96 12.94 -2.36
N GLN A 11 -17.22 13.13 -1.96
CA GLN A 11 -17.54 13.99 -0.82
C GLN A 11 -17.22 13.25 0.47
N LEU A 12 -16.28 13.78 1.25
CA LEU A 12 -15.98 13.31 2.59
C LEU A 12 -16.56 14.26 3.63
N THR A 13 -17.03 13.72 4.74
CA THR A 13 -17.48 14.50 5.91
C THR A 13 -16.58 14.18 7.09
N PHE A 14 -16.11 15.23 7.78
CA PHE A 14 -15.17 15.13 8.88
C PHE A 14 -15.89 15.26 10.24
N PRO A 15 -15.53 14.46 11.25
CA PRO A 15 -16.17 14.49 12.57
C PRO A 15 -16.06 15.85 13.27
N MET A 16 -17.01 16.15 14.17
CA MET A 16 -17.00 17.44 14.87
C MET A 16 -15.83 17.64 15.83
N THR A 17 -15.23 16.55 16.29
CA THR A 17 -14.23 16.50 17.37
C THR A 17 -12.79 16.55 16.87
N THR A 18 -12.55 16.74 15.56
CA THR A 18 -11.17 16.86 15.04
C THR A 18 -10.52 18.14 15.55
N PRO A 19 -9.31 18.07 16.14
CA PRO A 19 -8.55 19.25 16.54
C PRO A 19 -8.31 20.21 15.37
N ASP A 20 -8.14 21.51 15.64
CA ASP A 20 -7.80 22.52 14.63
C ASP A 20 -6.46 22.25 13.92
N SER A 21 -5.60 21.40 14.51
CA SER A 21 -4.35 20.93 13.93
C SER A 21 -4.49 19.67 13.06
N ALA A 22 -5.71 19.15 12.88
CA ALA A 22 -5.92 17.97 12.06
C ALA A 22 -5.59 18.25 10.59
N VAL A 23 -4.66 17.46 10.04
CA VAL A 23 -4.33 17.50 8.61
C VAL A 23 -5.29 16.59 7.88
N PHE A 24 -6.09 17.15 6.97
CA PHE A 24 -7.06 16.40 6.18
C PHE A 24 -6.44 15.86 4.88
N PRO A 25 -6.79 14.64 4.45
CA PRO A 25 -6.36 14.12 3.17
C PRO A 25 -6.82 15.03 2.04
N THR A 26 -6.00 15.15 1.00
CA THR A 26 -6.28 16.03 -0.15
C THR A 26 -6.80 15.25 -1.35
N HIS A 27 -6.57 13.95 -1.41
CA HIS A 27 -6.90 13.10 -2.55
C HIS A 27 -7.40 11.72 -2.10
N ILE A 28 -8.13 11.05 -2.98
CA ILE A 28 -8.41 9.62 -2.89
C ILE A 28 -7.65 8.89 -3.99
N ILE A 29 -6.80 7.95 -3.65
CA ILE A 29 -6.24 6.99 -4.60
C ILE A 29 -7.21 5.83 -4.74
N ALA A 30 -7.70 5.60 -5.96
CA ALA A 30 -8.45 4.42 -6.33
C ALA A 30 -7.52 3.40 -6.96
N VAL A 31 -7.29 2.29 -6.26
CA VAL A 31 -6.50 1.17 -6.78
C VAL A 31 -7.46 0.15 -7.43
N PRO A 32 -7.34 -0.11 -8.74
CA PRO A 32 -8.14 -1.11 -9.42
C PRO A 32 -7.94 -2.51 -8.81
N PRO A 33 -8.97 -3.36 -8.79
CA PRO A 33 -8.79 -4.74 -8.38
C PRO A 33 -7.96 -5.52 -9.41
N THR A 34 -7.22 -6.53 -8.98
CA THR A 34 -6.75 -7.59 -9.87
C THR A 34 -7.58 -8.88 -9.71
N GLY A 35 -7.64 -9.68 -10.77
CA GLY A 35 -8.30 -10.98 -10.77
C GLY A 35 -9.82 -10.90 -10.58
N ALA A 36 -10.37 -11.76 -9.71
CA ALA A 36 -11.82 -11.92 -9.54
C ALA A 36 -12.49 -10.82 -8.69
N ARG A 37 -11.70 -9.94 -8.04
CA ARG A 37 -12.26 -8.79 -7.29
C ARG A 37 -12.88 -7.80 -8.28
N ARG A 38 -14.05 -7.28 -7.92
CA ARG A 38 -14.81 -6.34 -8.77
C ARG A 38 -14.85 -4.90 -8.26
N ARG A 39 -14.17 -4.62 -7.14
CA ARG A 39 -14.24 -3.31 -6.46
C ARG A 39 -12.86 -2.71 -6.29
N HIS A 40 -12.78 -1.41 -6.53
CA HIS A 40 -11.57 -0.63 -6.29
C HIS A 40 -11.35 -0.50 -4.78
N ALA A 41 -10.09 -0.52 -4.37
CA ALA A 41 -9.70 -0.12 -3.03
C ALA A 41 -9.47 1.39 -3.03
N LEU A 42 -10.08 2.10 -2.07
CA LEU A 42 -9.98 3.55 -1.97
C LEU A 42 -9.10 3.91 -0.77
N PHE A 43 -8.12 4.77 -1.00
CA PHE A 43 -7.16 5.20 0.01
C PHE A 43 -7.09 6.72 0.06
N ALA A 44 -7.43 7.30 1.21
CA ALA A 44 -7.25 8.74 1.42
C ALA A 44 -5.76 9.06 1.60
N VAL A 45 -5.27 10.07 0.87
CA VAL A 45 -3.86 10.48 0.89
C VAL A 45 -3.66 12.00 0.88
N HIS A 46 -2.49 12.46 1.31
CA HIS A 46 -1.98 13.81 1.12
C HIS A 46 -1.01 13.86 -0.06
N ALA A 47 -1.22 14.80 -0.98
CA ALA A 47 -0.38 14.99 -2.17
C ALA A 47 1.10 15.20 -1.82
N ASP A 48 1.38 16.11 -0.89
CA ASP A 48 2.75 16.46 -0.49
C ASP A 48 3.53 15.24 -0.02
N TRP A 49 2.86 14.37 0.73
CA TRP A 49 3.44 13.12 1.22
C TRP A 49 3.80 12.16 0.09
N VAL A 50 2.90 11.98 -0.89
CA VAL A 50 3.17 11.10 -2.03
C VAL A 50 4.28 11.69 -2.89
N GLN A 51 4.26 12.99 -3.17
CA GLN A 51 5.23 13.68 -4.02
C GLN A 51 6.63 13.74 -3.39
N LEU A 52 6.73 13.85 -2.06
CA LEU A 52 8.02 13.89 -1.36
C LEU A 52 8.73 12.53 -1.35
N HIS A 53 7.95 11.44 -1.29
CA HIS A 53 8.47 10.09 -1.06
C HIS A 53 8.50 9.21 -2.31
N CYS A 54 7.83 9.63 -3.39
CA CYS A 54 7.76 8.89 -4.64
C CYS A 54 8.42 9.71 -5.75
N ALA A 55 9.47 9.18 -6.38
CA ALA A 55 10.07 9.76 -7.58
C ALA A 55 9.18 9.62 -8.83
N THR A 56 8.18 8.72 -8.78
CA THR A 56 7.18 8.53 -9.83
C THR A 56 5.79 8.53 -9.18
N PRO A 57 5.33 9.69 -8.65
CA PRO A 57 4.04 9.76 -7.99
C PRO A 57 2.92 9.59 -9.03
N PRO A 58 1.73 9.09 -8.63
CA PRO A 58 0.54 9.18 -9.47
C PRO A 58 0.27 10.64 -9.87
N PRO A 59 -0.34 10.90 -11.04
CA PRO A 59 -0.64 12.25 -11.48
C PRO A 59 -1.76 12.84 -10.62
N LEU A 60 -1.39 13.58 -9.58
CA LEU A 60 -2.33 14.22 -8.66
C LEU A 60 -2.77 15.58 -9.24
N PRO A 61 -4.08 15.83 -9.40
CA PRO A 61 -4.57 17.16 -9.75
C PRO A 61 -4.30 18.16 -8.61
N PRO A 62 -4.53 19.47 -8.82
CA PRO A 62 -4.45 20.43 -7.73
C PRO A 62 -5.38 20.06 -6.58
N ALA A 63 -4.86 20.10 -5.35
CA ALA A 63 -5.66 19.82 -4.16
C ALA A 63 -6.79 20.87 -4.02
N PRO A 64 -8.00 20.45 -3.63
CA PRO A 64 -9.08 21.39 -3.35
C PRO A 64 -8.70 22.25 -2.13
N PHE A 65 -9.01 23.54 -2.20
CA PHE A 65 -8.95 24.39 -1.02
C PHE A 65 -10.09 24.03 -0.07
N ILE A 66 -9.75 23.59 1.14
CA ILE A 66 -10.71 23.30 2.20
C ILE A 66 -10.71 24.52 3.12
N GLU A 67 -11.77 25.33 3.04
CA GLU A 67 -11.94 26.47 3.94
C GLU A 67 -12.03 26.00 5.40
N LEU A 68 -11.24 26.63 6.29
CA LEU A 68 -11.30 26.39 7.73
C LEU A 68 -12.74 26.60 8.22
N GLY A 69 -13.34 25.56 8.79
CA GLY A 69 -14.72 25.55 9.29
C GLY A 69 -15.70 24.72 8.46
N TYR A 70 -15.36 24.36 7.21
CA TYR A 70 -16.17 23.44 6.41
C TYR A 70 -15.84 21.98 6.76
N ARG A 71 -16.85 21.25 7.24
CA ARG A 71 -16.74 19.86 7.67
C ARG A 71 -16.90 18.85 6.53
N SER A 72 -16.83 19.30 5.28
CA SER A 72 -16.90 18.44 4.11
C SER A 72 -16.05 18.97 2.97
N ALA A 73 -15.40 18.06 2.25
CA ALA A 73 -14.61 18.39 1.08
C ALA A 73 -14.84 17.37 -0.03
N ALA A 74 -14.90 17.86 -1.27
CA ALA A 74 -14.90 17.03 -2.47
C ALA A 74 -13.46 16.70 -2.82
N LEU A 75 -12.99 15.51 -2.47
CA LEU A 75 -11.64 15.09 -2.77
C LEU A 75 -11.57 14.45 -4.17
N PRO A 76 -10.64 14.87 -5.03
CA PRO A 76 -10.43 14.24 -6.33
C PRO A 76 -10.05 12.77 -6.16
N VAL A 77 -10.62 11.93 -7.02
CA VAL A 77 -10.31 10.50 -7.11
C VAL A 77 -9.31 10.28 -8.23
N VAL A 78 -8.14 9.73 -7.88
CA VAL A 78 -7.06 9.44 -8.82
C VAL A 78 -6.91 7.94 -8.94
N VAL A 79 -7.07 7.41 -10.15
CA VAL A 79 -6.84 5.98 -10.40
C VAL A 79 -5.34 5.71 -10.45
N CYS A 80 -4.87 4.76 -9.64
CA CYS A 80 -3.48 4.31 -9.63
C CYS A 80 -3.43 2.80 -9.89
N ALA A 81 -3.10 2.43 -11.12
CA ALA A 81 -2.98 1.03 -11.54
C ALA A 81 -1.66 0.44 -11.05
N LEU A 82 -1.66 -0.07 -9.83
CA LEU A 82 -0.48 -0.67 -9.21
C LEU A 82 -0.21 -2.09 -9.76
N PRO A 83 1.07 -2.50 -9.87
CA PRO A 83 1.42 -3.87 -10.29
C PRO A 83 0.89 -4.98 -9.37
N SER A 84 0.69 -4.68 -8.08
CA SER A 84 0.20 -5.60 -7.06
C SER A 84 -0.75 -4.87 -6.09
N PRO A 85 -2.01 -4.60 -6.47
CA PRO A 85 -2.95 -3.83 -5.66
C PRO A 85 -3.14 -4.31 -4.23
N GLU A 86 -3.07 -5.63 -4.02
CA GLU A 86 -3.33 -6.30 -2.75
C GLU A 86 -2.28 -5.96 -1.69
N THR A 87 -1.09 -5.54 -2.13
CA THR A 87 0.05 -5.21 -1.26
C THR A 87 0.24 -3.72 -1.04
N PHE A 88 -0.58 -2.86 -1.64
CA PHE A 88 -0.43 -1.41 -1.53
C PHE A 88 -0.61 -0.90 -0.09
N HIS A 89 -1.44 -1.58 0.71
CA HIS A 89 -1.68 -1.18 2.09
C HIS A 89 -0.38 -1.11 2.91
N ALA A 90 0.52 -2.08 2.75
CA ALA A 90 1.80 -2.12 3.46
C ALA A 90 2.67 -0.89 3.14
N LEU A 91 2.73 -0.49 1.86
CA LEU A 91 3.48 0.70 1.47
C LEU A 91 2.83 1.99 1.97
N ARG A 92 1.50 2.08 1.93
CA ARG A 92 0.79 3.25 2.46
C ARG A 92 1.07 3.41 3.96
N THR A 93 0.97 2.33 4.72
CA THR A 93 1.26 2.35 6.15
C THR A 93 2.69 2.78 6.43
N PHE A 94 3.67 2.21 5.71
CA PHE A 94 5.07 2.64 5.81
C PHE A 94 5.25 4.11 5.51
N LEU A 95 4.64 4.61 4.43
CA LEU A 95 4.70 6.01 4.09
C LEU A 95 4.21 6.79 5.30
N TYR A 96 2.95 6.67 5.70
CA TYR A 96 2.37 7.51 6.76
C TYR A 96 3.06 7.45 8.12
N ASN A 97 3.45 6.25 8.56
CA ASN A 97 3.94 6.05 9.91
C ASN A 97 5.47 6.07 9.99
N LYS A 98 6.16 5.90 8.85
CA LYS A 98 7.60 5.58 8.78
C LYS A 98 7.99 4.39 9.66
N ASP A 99 7.01 3.51 9.92
CA ASP A 99 7.17 2.34 10.76
C ASP A 99 7.62 1.14 9.90
N VAL A 100 8.89 0.78 10.04
CA VAL A 100 9.51 -0.34 9.33
C VAL A 100 9.13 -1.67 9.97
N ASP A 101 8.85 -1.66 11.27
CA ASP A 101 8.52 -2.87 12.03
C ASP A 101 7.14 -3.37 11.62
N GLU A 102 6.17 -2.46 11.44
CA GLU A 102 4.83 -2.80 10.94
C GLU A 102 4.89 -3.42 9.53
N VAL A 103 5.77 -2.92 8.66
CA VAL A 103 6.01 -3.54 7.34
C VAL A 103 6.64 -4.91 7.48
N SER A 104 7.64 -5.05 8.35
CA SER A 104 8.36 -6.30 8.55
C SER A 104 7.42 -7.37 9.09
N ASP A 105 6.53 -7.03 10.02
CA ASP A 105 5.49 -7.93 10.53
C ASP A 105 4.50 -8.35 9.43
N TYR A 106 4.17 -7.45 8.50
CA TYR A 106 3.36 -7.80 7.34
C TYR A 106 4.09 -8.73 6.36
N LEU A 107 5.37 -8.47 6.09
CA LEU A 107 6.19 -9.23 5.15
C LEU A 107 6.66 -10.58 5.69
N THR A 108 6.77 -10.73 7.00
CA THR A 108 7.17 -11.95 7.70
C THR A 108 6.43 -12.07 9.03
N PRO A 109 5.14 -12.49 9.03
CA PRO A 109 4.36 -12.57 10.25
C PRO A 109 5.01 -13.43 11.33
N LEU A 110 4.99 -12.96 12.59
CA LEU A 110 5.65 -13.58 13.74
C LEU A 110 5.25 -15.05 13.97
N ASN A 111 4.03 -15.44 13.60
CA ASN A 111 3.57 -16.83 13.76
C ASN A 111 4.29 -17.83 12.84
N ARG A 112 5.05 -17.33 11.84
CA ARG A 112 5.80 -18.09 10.83
C ARG A 112 5.04 -19.29 10.24
N MET A 113 3.70 -19.24 10.21
CA MET A 113 2.88 -20.31 9.64
C MET A 113 3.23 -20.54 8.16
N TRP A 114 3.62 -19.47 7.48
CA TRP A 114 4.08 -19.54 6.09
C TRP A 114 5.32 -20.42 5.90
N ALA A 115 6.16 -20.58 6.94
CA ALA A 115 7.38 -21.38 6.88
C ALA A 115 7.13 -22.89 7.05
N THR A 116 5.89 -23.30 7.31
CA THR A 116 5.53 -24.71 7.55
C THR A 116 5.30 -25.52 6.28
N SER A 117 5.09 -24.87 5.13
CA SER A 117 4.92 -25.55 3.85
C SER A 117 5.51 -24.76 2.70
N PHE A 118 5.95 -25.48 1.66
CA PHE A 118 6.49 -24.87 0.45
C PHE A 118 5.48 -23.93 -0.24
N ARG A 119 4.20 -24.33 -0.31
CA ARG A 119 3.14 -23.53 -0.91
C ARG A 119 2.92 -22.21 -0.17
N LEU A 120 2.90 -22.23 1.16
CA LEU A 120 2.71 -21.00 1.92
C LEU A 120 3.94 -20.10 1.85
N ALA A 121 5.15 -20.67 1.78
CA ALA A 121 6.38 -19.92 1.54
C ALA A 121 6.37 -19.24 0.15
N ASP A 122 5.86 -19.91 -0.88
CA ASP A 122 5.68 -19.33 -2.21
C ASP A 122 4.63 -18.20 -2.21
N MET A 123 3.53 -18.37 -1.48
CA MET A 123 2.54 -17.29 -1.29
C MET A 123 3.17 -16.08 -0.59
N GLN A 124 4.00 -16.31 0.43
CA GLN A 124 4.71 -15.23 1.11
C GLN A 124 5.72 -14.54 0.18
N ALA A 125 6.46 -15.30 -0.63
CA ALA A 125 7.35 -14.74 -1.64
C ALA A 125 6.58 -13.84 -2.63
N ALA A 126 5.40 -14.27 -3.07
CA ALA A 126 4.56 -13.47 -3.96
C ALA A 126 4.13 -12.14 -3.32
N MET A 127 3.79 -12.15 -2.03
CA MET A 127 3.46 -10.94 -1.27
C MET A 127 4.65 -9.98 -1.17
N ILE A 128 5.83 -10.47 -0.79
CA ILE A 128 7.06 -9.66 -0.69
C ILE A 128 7.41 -9.05 -2.05
N HIS A 129 7.35 -9.86 -3.11
CA HIS A 129 7.59 -9.39 -4.47
C HIS A 129 6.55 -8.35 -4.91
N GLY A 130 5.29 -8.51 -4.52
CA GLY A 130 4.25 -7.52 -4.78
C GLY A 130 4.52 -6.17 -4.11
N VAL A 131 4.98 -6.15 -2.86
CA VAL A 131 5.41 -4.92 -2.17
C VAL A 131 6.58 -4.27 -2.90
N TRP A 132 7.61 -5.04 -3.25
CA TRP A 132 8.75 -4.55 -4.03
C TRP A 132 8.33 -3.93 -5.37
N ARG A 133 7.49 -4.62 -6.14
CA ARG A 133 7.02 -4.11 -7.45
C ARG A 133 6.29 -2.78 -7.33
N ASN A 134 5.43 -2.64 -6.33
CA ASN A 134 4.73 -1.39 -6.10
C ASN A 134 5.69 -0.26 -5.68
N ALA A 135 6.67 -0.56 -4.82
CA ALA A 135 7.67 0.42 -4.37
C ALA A 135 8.50 0.93 -5.56
N CYS A 136 8.97 0.02 -6.42
CA CYS A 136 9.67 0.38 -7.65
C CYS A 136 8.77 1.16 -8.61
N PHE A 137 7.51 0.77 -8.76
CA PHE A 137 6.56 1.45 -9.65
C PHE A 137 6.31 2.90 -9.24
N LEU A 138 6.20 3.16 -7.93
CA LEU A 138 6.06 4.51 -7.38
C LEU A 138 7.39 5.27 -7.33
N GLY A 139 8.53 4.60 -7.59
CA GLY A 139 9.85 5.18 -7.43
C GLY A 139 10.13 5.60 -5.98
N MET A 140 9.72 4.79 -5.00
CA MET A 140 9.98 5.08 -3.58
C MET A 140 11.47 5.22 -3.31
N ILE A 141 11.86 6.24 -2.56
CA ILE A 141 13.26 6.63 -2.33
C ILE A 141 13.79 6.22 -0.95
N GLU A 142 12.93 5.68 -0.09
CA GLU A 142 13.28 5.32 1.29
C GLU A 142 14.14 4.06 1.33
N PRO A 143 15.37 4.07 1.83
CA PRO A 143 16.19 2.87 1.91
C PRO A 143 15.63 1.82 2.88
N GLU A 144 14.88 2.25 3.90
CA GLU A 144 14.39 1.39 4.97
C GLU A 144 13.37 0.36 4.45
N ILE A 145 12.50 0.73 3.50
CA ILE A 145 11.53 -0.21 2.92
C ILE A 145 12.25 -1.32 2.15
N TYR A 146 13.28 -0.97 1.37
CA TYR A 146 14.05 -1.95 0.60
C TYR A 146 14.88 -2.85 1.50
N LYS A 147 15.36 -2.33 2.64
CA LYS A 147 16.00 -3.14 3.67
C LYS A 147 15.03 -4.17 4.24
N ALA A 148 13.83 -3.77 4.67
CA ALA A 148 12.82 -4.68 5.20
C ALA A 148 12.41 -5.76 4.18
N ILE A 149 12.22 -5.37 2.91
CA ILE A 149 11.93 -6.32 1.82
C ILE A 149 13.08 -7.30 1.63
N SER A 150 14.33 -6.83 1.64
CA SER A 150 15.52 -7.68 1.48
C SER A 150 15.65 -8.67 2.63
N GLU A 151 15.39 -8.25 3.87
CA GLU A 151 15.42 -9.11 5.05
C GLU A 151 14.33 -10.18 4.99
N ALA A 152 13.09 -9.80 4.69
CA ALA A 152 11.98 -10.74 4.50
C ALA A 152 12.27 -11.77 3.39
N TRP A 153 12.86 -11.32 2.28
CA TRP A 153 13.21 -12.21 1.16
C TRP A 153 14.26 -13.25 1.55
N LYS A 154 15.25 -12.88 2.36
CA LYS A 154 16.26 -13.83 2.88
C LYS A 154 15.61 -14.93 3.72
N GLU A 155 14.64 -14.58 4.56
CA GLU A 155 13.94 -15.58 5.38
C GLU A 155 13.18 -16.58 4.51
N VAL A 156 12.38 -16.09 3.56
CA VAL A 156 11.62 -16.95 2.65
C VAL A 156 12.54 -17.81 1.79
N TYR A 157 13.64 -17.25 1.31
CA TYR A 157 14.64 -18.00 0.56
C TYR A 157 15.25 -19.14 1.39
N ALA A 158 15.64 -18.88 2.64
CA ALA A 158 16.18 -19.90 3.53
C ALA A 158 15.20 -21.06 3.76
N VAL A 159 13.93 -20.73 4.03
CA VAL A 159 12.86 -21.72 4.20
C VAL A 159 12.68 -22.58 2.95
N ARG A 160 12.66 -21.97 1.75
CA ARG A 160 12.54 -22.72 0.49
C ARG A 160 13.73 -23.64 0.26
N GLN A 161 14.94 -23.18 0.55
CA GLN A 161 16.16 -24.00 0.45
C GLN A 161 16.13 -25.20 1.40
N ASP A 162 15.59 -25.03 2.61
CA ASP A 162 15.42 -26.12 3.56
C ASP A 162 14.41 -27.18 3.06
N PHE A 163 13.30 -26.77 2.46
CA PHE A 163 12.36 -27.70 1.84
C PHE A 163 12.97 -28.50 0.70
N ILE A 164 13.73 -27.84 -0.19
CA ILE A 164 14.41 -28.51 -1.30
C ILE A 164 15.40 -29.56 -0.77
N ARG A 165 16.19 -29.20 0.26
CA ARG A 165 17.14 -30.12 0.89
C ARG A 165 16.46 -31.33 1.53
N ARG A 166 15.29 -31.15 2.16
CA ARG A 166 14.53 -32.25 2.81
C ARG A 166 13.79 -33.15 1.82
N GLY A 167 13.36 -32.62 0.67
CA GLY A 167 12.65 -33.38 -0.37
C GLY A 167 13.55 -34.12 -1.35
N SER A 168 14.88 -33.99 -1.23
CA SER A 168 15.88 -34.61 -2.12
C SER A 168 16.57 -35.83 -1.49
N GLY A 169 16.03 -36.37 -0.39
CA GLY A 169 16.55 -37.52 0.36
C GLY A 169 15.60 -38.70 0.38
#